data_AF-A0A5C9E934-F1
#
_entry.id   AF-A0A5C9E934-F1
#
_cell.length_a   1.000
_cell.length_b   1.000
_cell.length_c   1.000
_cell.angle_alpha   90.00
_cell.angle_beta   90.00
_cell.angle_gamma   90.00
#
_symmetry.space_group_name_H-M   'P 1'
#
loop_
_entity.id
_entity.type
_entity.pdbx_description
1 polymer ?
#
loop_
_entity_poly.entity_id
_entity_poly.type
_entity_poly.pdbx_seq_one_letter_code
_entity_poly.pdbx_strand_id
1 'polypeptide(L)'
;MKEYNKTTVLLTCFLLFQSFLIVSVPLVNANSEIPNKFHQNLDLNKEYIYKVSSFNSEMSLYWADLDYMAPGKGYAATNEGGEIRFMLTGFYDKDPNDFFNLFESPMPYMDVKFYQNVDGTLELNSTFANVSNGEAAQNLLLGYNKFKSGFLIPTDDFTELTESAKAQDEPPFMNATVTVTETSNRITFDFEQKGGFMQKTLVTYDKKSGLLTYTNTTVGAYNLIMELTNGPGATIPAFPFLPFASTLSIVCIATLIYVFISEKKRLISK
;
A
#
# COMPACT_ATOMS: atom_id res chain seq x y z
N MET A 1 -51.32 -24.07 17.02
CA MET A 1 -50.06 -23.33 16.77
C MET A 1 -49.05 -24.31 16.20
N LYS A 2 -48.59 -24.10 14.96
CA LYS A 2 -47.51 -24.90 14.37
C LYS A 2 -46.20 -24.43 14.99
N GLU A 3 -45.46 -25.32 15.63
CA GLU A 3 -44.08 -25.06 16.04
C GLU A 3 -43.25 -24.84 14.78
N TYR A 4 -42.88 -23.58 14.53
CA TYR A 4 -41.82 -23.26 13.59
C TYR A 4 -40.55 -24.00 14.01
N ASN A 5 -39.82 -24.57 13.06
CA ASN A 5 -38.54 -25.20 13.34
C ASN A 5 -37.57 -24.10 13.82
N LYS A 6 -37.39 -24.00 15.13
CA LYS A 6 -36.61 -22.94 15.80
C LYS A 6 -35.23 -22.76 15.16
N THR A 7 -34.64 -23.84 14.66
CA THR A 7 -33.35 -23.87 13.98
C THR A 7 -33.33 -23.07 12.67
N THR A 8 -34.40 -23.14 11.87
CA THR A 8 -34.49 -22.42 10.59
C THR A 8 -34.64 -20.92 10.82
N VAL A 9 -35.46 -20.52 11.80
CA VAL A 9 -35.64 -19.10 12.16
C VAL A 9 -34.35 -18.50 12.70
N LEU A 10 -33.62 -19.23 13.56
CA LEU A 10 -32.31 -18.82 14.08
C LEU A 10 -31.28 -18.62 12.97
N LEU A 11 -31.22 -19.53 11.99
CA LEU A 11 -30.29 -19.42 10.88
C LEU A 11 -30.59 -18.22 9.98
N THR A 12 -31.88 -17.95 9.70
CA THR A 12 -32.29 -16.78 8.92
C THR A 12 -31.98 -15.47 9.65
N CYS A 13 -32.25 -15.40 10.96
CA CYS A 13 -31.89 -14.23 11.76
C CYS A 13 -30.37 -14.01 11.81
N PHE A 14 -29.57 -15.07 11.92
CA PHE A 14 -28.12 -14.98 11.93
C PHE A 14 -27.56 -14.45 10.60
N LEU A 15 -28.08 -14.94 9.46
CA LEU A 15 -27.67 -14.46 8.13
C LEU A 15 -28.10 -13.01 7.87
N LEU A 16 -29.30 -12.61 8.32
CA LEU A 16 -29.77 -11.22 8.25
C LEU A 16 -28.95 -10.30 9.15
N PHE A 17 -28.53 -10.77 10.33
CA PHE A 17 -27.69 -10.00 11.24
C PHE A 17 -26.28 -9.81 10.68
N GLN A 18 -25.69 -10.83 10.04
CA GLN A 18 -24.39 -10.70 9.37
C GLN A 18 -24.44 -9.74 8.17
N SER A 19 -25.50 -9.79 7.38
CA SER A 19 -25.67 -8.84 6.27
C SER A 19 -25.92 -7.41 6.75
N PHE A 20 -26.61 -7.23 7.89
CA PHE A 20 -26.75 -5.91 8.51
C PHE A 20 -25.40 -5.37 9.01
N LEU A 21 -24.59 -6.21 9.68
CA LEU A 21 -23.27 -5.81 10.17
C LEU A 21 -22.30 -5.42 9.05
N ILE A 22 -22.35 -6.09 7.90
CA ILE A 22 -21.50 -5.76 6.73
C ILE A 22 -21.91 -4.42 6.09
N VAL A 23 -23.21 -4.09 6.09
CA VAL A 23 -23.72 -2.82 5.53
C VAL A 23 -23.56 -1.65 6.52
N SER A 24 -23.49 -1.94 7.83
CA SER A 24 -23.37 -0.94 8.89
C SER A 24 -21.94 -0.69 9.36
N VAL A 25 -20.91 -1.27 8.73
CA VAL A 25 -19.57 -0.69 8.85
C VAL A 25 -19.59 0.55 7.97
N PRO A 26 -19.67 1.78 8.51
CA PRO A 26 -19.33 2.92 7.68
C PRO A 26 -17.94 2.63 7.12
N LEU A 27 -17.79 2.59 5.79
CA LEU A 27 -16.50 2.93 5.20
C LEU A 27 -16.26 4.36 5.65
N VAL A 28 -15.65 4.51 6.83
CA VAL A 28 -15.09 5.78 7.27
C VAL A 28 -13.84 5.95 6.42
N ASN A 29 -14.06 6.32 5.16
CA ASN A 29 -13.04 7.01 4.42
C ASN A 29 -12.91 8.34 5.15
N ALA A 30 -11.77 8.57 5.78
CA ALA A 30 -11.42 9.91 6.19
C ALA A 30 -11.48 10.76 4.91
N ASN A 31 -12.46 11.65 4.81
CA ASN A 31 -12.43 12.78 3.86
C ASN A 31 -11.31 13.73 4.31
N SER A 32 -10.07 13.25 4.43
CA SER A 32 -8.92 14.12 4.63
C SER A 32 -8.73 14.87 3.33
N GLU A 33 -8.95 16.18 3.35
CA GLU A 33 -8.58 17.05 2.23
C GLU A 33 -7.11 16.77 1.86
N ILE A 34 -6.84 16.58 0.56
CA ILE A 34 -5.49 16.38 0.08
C ILE A 34 -4.75 17.72 0.27
N PRO A 35 -3.66 17.78 1.05
CA PRO A 35 -2.96 19.04 1.30
C PRO A 35 -2.49 19.67 -0.02
N ASN A 36 -2.53 21.00 -0.12
CA ASN A 36 -2.25 21.74 -1.36
C ASN A 36 -0.89 21.43 -2.00
N LYS A 37 0.09 21.01 -1.19
CA LYS A 37 1.43 20.60 -1.65
C LYS A 37 1.42 19.31 -2.47
N PHE A 38 0.38 18.49 -2.38
CA PHE A 38 0.22 17.24 -3.13
C PHE A 38 -0.75 17.38 -4.30
N HIS A 39 -0.71 16.41 -5.21
CA HIS A 39 -1.62 16.39 -6.36
C HIS A 39 -3.08 16.20 -5.92
N GLN A 40 -3.92 17.18 -6.23
CA GLN A 40 -5.31 17.23 -5.75
C GLN A 40 -6.24 16.15 -6.32
N ASN A 41 -5.83 15.45 -7.37
CA ASN A 41 -6.59 14.33 -7.95
C ASN A 41 -5.95 12.96 -7.64
N LEU A 42 -5.20 12.85 -6.53
CA LEU A 42 -4.76 11.52 -6.05
C LEU A 42 -5.99 10.68 -5.71
N ASP A 43 -5.96 9.41 -6.15
CA ASP A 43 -7.04 8.48 -5.88
C ASP A 43 -6.73 7.74 -4.58
N LEU A 44 -7.33 8.21 -3.48
CA LEU A 44 -7.16 7.61 -2.16
C LEU A 44 -7.80 6.21 -2.05
N ASN A 45 -8.67 5.82 -3.00
CA ASN A 45 -9.29 4.50 -3.01
C ASN A 45 -8.58 3.53 -3.96
N LYS A 46 -7.48 3.96 -4.57
CA LYS A 46 -6.71 3.15 -5.52
C LYS A 46 -5.59 2.40 -4.82
N GLU A 47 -5.48 1.13 -5.19
CA GLU A 47 -4.29 0.32 -4.91
C GLU A 47 -3.25 0.59 -6.01
N TYR A 48 -2.11 1.17 -5.64
CA TYR A 48 -0.96 1.38 -6.52
C TYR A 48 -0.07 0.14 -6.50
N ILE A 49 0.25 -0.40 -7.69
CA ILE A 49 0.87 -1.72 -7.84
C ILE A 49 2.28 -1.57 -8.41
N TYR A 50 3.27 -1.95 -7.60
CA TYR A 50 4.66 -2.04 -8.01
C TYR A 50 5.02 -3.49 -8.33
N LYS A 51 5.51 -3.73 -9.54
CA LYS A 51 6.11 -5.02 -9.87
C LYS A 51 7.54 -5.06 -9.37
N VAL A 52 7.89 -6.15 -8.71
CA VAL A 52 9.22 -6.38 -8.14
C VAL A 52 10.03 -7.20 -9.12
N SER A 53 11.13 -6.64 -9.62
CA SER A 53 12.12 -7.38 -10.43
C SER A 53 13.31 -7.85 -9.60
N SER A 54 13.49 -7.30 -8.40
CA SER A 54 14.44 -7.83 -7.43
C SER A 54 14.01 -7.48 -6.01
N PHE A 55 14.00 -8.46 -5.13
CA PHE A 55 13.85 -8.29 -3.69
C PHE A 55 14.65 -9.41 -3.04
N ASN A 56 15.87 -9.08 -2.65
CA ASN A 56 16.75 -9.99 -1.95
C ASN A 56 17.05 -9.40 -0.59
N SER A 57 16.89 -10.24 0.41
CA SER A 57 17.37 -10.02 1.74
C SER A 57 17.74 -11.40 2.28
N GLU A 58 18.91 -11.55 2.89
CA GLU A 58 19.37 -12.84 3.45
C GLU A 58 18.35 -13.42 4.46
N MET A 59 17.50 -12.56 5.02
CA MET A 59 16.35 -12.86 5.86
C MET A 59 15.18 -11.94 5.46
N SER A 60 13.93 -12.32 5.73
CA SER A 60 12.78 -11.41 5.57
C SER A 60 13.08 -10.03 6.20
N LEU A 61 12.73 -8.95 5.50
CA LEU A 61 13.00 -7.58 5.93
C LEU A 61 12.23 -7.29 7.23
N TYR A 62 12.93 -7.10 8.34
CA TYR A 62 12.30 -6.73 9.60
C TYR A 62 11.72 -5.32 9.48
N TRP A 63 10.41 -5.20 9.68
CA TRP A 63 9.70 -3.93 9.60
C TRP A 63 9.78 -3.21 10.94
N ALA A 64 10.64 -2.20 11.01
CA ALA A 64 10.79 -1.37 12.20
C ALA A 64 9.59 -0.43 12.35
N ASP A 65 9.12 -0.29 13.60
CA ASP A 65 8.22 0.78 13.99
C ASP A 65 8.99 2.11 14.07
N LEU A 66 8.27 3.24 14.04
CA LEU A 66 8.84 4.57 14.26
C LEU A 66 9.28 4.75 15.72
N ASP A 67 8.62 4.07 16.67
CA ASP A 67 9.15 3.93 18.03
C ASP A 67 10.23 2.83 18.07
N TYR A 68 11.50 3.24 18.05
CA TYR A 68 12.65 2.34 18.12
C TYR A 68 12.73 1.46 19.37
N MET A 69 12.03 1.84 20.44
CA MET A 69 11.96 1.03 21.66
C MET A 69 10.80 0.04 21.62
N ALA A 70 9.86 0.21 20.68
CA ALA A 70 8.78 -0.73 20.46
C ALA A 70 9.28 -1.96 19.69
N PRO A 71 8.66 -3.13 19.92
CA PRO A 71 8.87 -4.27 19.04
C PRO A 71 8.40 -3.91 17.63
N GLY A 72 9.23 -4.18 16.62
CA GLY A 72 8.87 -3.99 15.21
C GLY A 72 7.63 -4.76 14.80
N LYS A 73 6.99 -4.29 13.73
CA LYS A 73 5.64 -4.71 13.28
C LYS A 73 5.60 -6.07 12.60
N GLY A 74 6.75 -6.71 12.39
CA GLY A 74 6.87 -8.04 11.80
C GLY A 74 7.92 -8.08 10.70
N TYR A 75 7.70 -8.94 9.72
CA TYR A 75 8.64 -9.13 8.61
C TYR A 75 7.93 -8.97 7.27
N ALA A 76 8.50 -8.14 6.41
CA ALA A 76 8.11 -8.00 5.01
C ALA A 76 8.93 -8.97 4.16
N ALA A 77 8.29 -9.67 3.23
CA ALA A 77 9.00 -10.38 2.19
C ALA A 77 8.17 -10.45 0.91
N THR A 78 8.87 -10.33 -0.21
CA THR A 78 8.39 -10.61 -1.57
C THR A 78 9.55 -11.25 -2.34
N ASN A 79 9.42 -11.46 -3.64
CA ASN A 79 10.44 -12.05 -4.50
C ASN A 79 10.37 -11.46 -5.91
N GLU A 80 11.30 -11.88 -6.77
CA GLU A 80 11.22 -11.56 -8.19
C GLU A 80 9.90 -12.04 -8.79
N GLY A 81 9.23 -11.16 -9.53
CA GLY A 81 7.90 -11.39 -10.09
C GLY A 81 6.76 -11.19 -9.09
N GLY A 82 7.05 -10.92 -7.82
CA GLY A 82 6.09 -10.49 -6.81
C GLY A 82 5.65 -9.04 -6.97
N GLU A 83 4.86 -8.56 -6.02
CA GLU A 83 4.34 -7.19 -6.03
C GLU A 83 4.40 -6.54 -4.64
N ILE A 84 4.66 -5.24 -4.64
CA ILE A 84 4.41 -4.38 -3.49
C ILE A 84 3.25 -3.48 -3.87
N ARG A 85 2.21 -3.47 -3.04
CA ARG A 85 1.02 -2.67 -3.27
C ARG A 85 0.82 -1.71 -2.13
N PHE A 86 0.49 -0.46 -2.42
CA PHE A 86 0.05 0.45 -1.38
C PHE A 86 -1.28 1.11 -1.73
N MET A 87 -2.03 1.46 -0.68
CA MET A 87 -3.29 2.20 -0.77
C MET A 87 -3.23 3.35 0.23
N LEU A 88 -3.44 4.58 -0.23
CA LEU A 88 -3.43 5.74 0.66
C LEU A 88 -4.63 5.67 1.62
N THR A 89 -4.36 5.83 2.91
CA THR A 89 -5.41 5.87 3.95
C THR A 89 -5.78 7.30 4.34
N GLY A 90 -5.02 8.29 3.84
CA GLY A 90 -5.27 9.71 4.04
C GLY A 90 -4.00 10.50 4.32
N PHE A 91 -4.18 11.74 4.77
CA PHE A 91 -3.12 12.63 5.21
C PHE A 91 -3.32 12.99 6.68
N TYR A 92 -2.30 12.75 7.50
CA TYR A 92 -2.37 12.93 8.95
C TYR A 92 -1.11 13.65 9.45
N ASP A 93 -1.13 14.03 10.72
CA ASP A 93 0.04 14.60 11.38
C ASP A 93 1.18 13.59 11.44
N LYS A 94 2.40 14.10 11.26
CA LYS A 94 3.66 13.38 11.46
C LYS A 94 3.69 12.77 12.85
N ASP A 95 4.01 11.48 12.93
CA ASP A 95 4.31 10.86 14.21
C ASP A 95 5.51 11.58 14.85
N PRO A 96 5.45 11.94 16.15
CA PRO A 96 6.56 12.59 16.83
C PRO A 96 7.90 11.83 16.77
N ASN A 97 7.86 10.51 16.55
CA ASN A 97 9.03 9.65 16.39
C ASN A 97 9.46 9.44 14.93
N ASP A 98 8.77 10.02 13.95
CA ASP A 98 9.14 9.93 12.53
C ASP A 98 10.30 10.89 12.20
N PHE A 99 11.49 10.57 12.70
CA PHE A 99 12.70 11.38 12.49
C PHE A 99 13.30 11.25 11.09
N PHE A 100 12.82 10.30 10.27
CA PHE A 100 13.42 9.99 8.97
C PHE A 100 12.62 10.52 7.81
N ASN A 101 11.32 10.80 7.99
CA ASN A 101 10.55 11.40 6.91
C ASN A 101 11.09 12.78 6.54
N LEU A 102 11.31 12.95 5.24
CA LEU A 102 11.73 14.21 4.66
C LEU A 102 10.66 15.30 4.81
N PHE A 103 9.39 14.92 4.90
CA PHE A 103 8.28 15.86 4.86
C PHE A 103 7.68 16.13 6.24
N GLU A 104 7.20 17.36 6.42
CA GLU A 104 6.44 17.79 7.59
C GLU A 104 4.94 17.51 7.44
N SER A 105 4.21 17.61 8.56
CA SER A 105 2.75 17.50 8.60
C SER A 105 2.06 18.47 7.63
N PRO A 106 0.86 18.11 7.14
CA PRO A 106 0.33 16.76 7.07
C PRO A 106 1.11 15.89 6.05
N MET A 107 1.16 14.59 6.28
CA MET A 107 1.88 13.62 5.45
C MET A 107 1.02 12.41 5.06
N PRO A 108 1.36 11.72 3.96
CA PRO A 108 0.58 10.58 3.50
C PRO A 108 0.75 9.38 4.43
N TYR A 109 -0.34 8.69 4.72
CA TYR A 109 -0.36 7.37 5.34
C TYR A 109 -0.95 6.36 4.37
N MET A 110 -0.57 5.10 4.54
CA MET A 110 -0.95 4.04 3.62
C MET A 110 -0.98 2.67 4.28
N ASP A 111 -1.74 1.76 3.66
CA ASP A 111 -1.57 0.34 3.88
C ASP A 111 -0.59 -0.20 2.84
N VAL A 112 0.40 -0.99 3.24
CA VAL A 112 1.38 -1.64 2.35
C VAL A 112 1.22 -3.15 2.41
N LYS A 113 1.08 -3.79 1.26
CA LYS A 113 0.94 -5.24 1.11
C LYS A 113 2.07 -5.80 0.27
N PHE A 114 2.60 -6.93 0.70
CA PHE A 114 3.64 -7.67 -0.02
C PHE A 114 3.06 -8.96 -0.55
N TYR A 115 3.11 -9.12 -1.87
CA TYR A 115 2.72 -10.34 -2.56
C TYR A 115 3.96 -11.07 -3.07
N GLN A 116 4.03 -12.37 -2.83
CA GLN A 116 5.05 -13.25 -3.40
C GLN A 116 4.51 -13.93 -4.64
N ASN A 117 5.37 -14.12 -5.62
CA ASN A 117 5.09 -15.00 -6.75
C ASN A 117 5.47 -16.43 -6.38
N VAL A 118 4.47 -17.29 -6.28
CA VAL A 118 4.59 -18.73 -6.07
C VAL A 118 4.09 -19.42 -7.33
N ASP A 119 5.02 -19.94 -8.13
CA ASP A 119 4.75 -20.66 -9.37
C ASP A 119 3.79 -19.92 -10.35
N GLY A 120 3.95 -18.60 -10.47
CA GLY A 120 3.14 -17.73 -11.32
C GLY A 120 1.88 -17.19 -10.67
N THR A 121 1.59 -17.55 -9.42
CA THR A 121 0.46 -17.05 -8.64
C THR A 121 0.92 -16.05 -7.60
N LEU A 122 0.23 -14.91 -7.49
CA LEU A 122 0.50 -13.92 -6.46
C LEU A 122 -0.22 -14.29 -5.15
N GLU A 123 0.56 -14.55 -4.10
CA GLU A 123 0.07 -14.85 -2.76
C GLU A 123 0.40 -13.71 -1.80
N LEU A 124 -0.60 -13.25 -1.03
CA LEU A 124 -0.38 -12.22 -0.01
C LEU A 124 0.47 -12.80 1.13
N ASN A 125 1.63 -12.21 1.38
CA ASN A 125 2.54 -12.66 2.41
C ASN A 125 2.46 -11.79 3.69
N SER A 126 2.45 -10.46 3.55
CA SER A 126 2.38 -9.55 4.70
C SER A 126 1.59 -8.28 4.38
N THR A 127 1.05 -7.65 5.42
CA THR A 127 0.33 -6.37 5.35
C THR A 127 0.73 -5.50 6.53
N PHE A 128 1.11 -4.27 6.26
CA PHE A 128 1.39 -3.23 7.24
C PHE A 128 0.36 -2.13 7.06
N ALA A 129 -0.57 -2.04 8.00
CA ALA A 129 -1.66 -1.08 7.92
C ALA A 129 -1.25 0.27 8.52
N ASN A 130 -1.75 1.34 7.92
CA ASN A 130 -1.60 2.72 8.41
C ASN A 130 -0.15 3.12 8.74
N VAL A 131 0.78 2.83 7.83
CA VAL A 131 2.18 3.25 7.94
C VAL A 131 2.35 4.63 7.30
N SER A 132 3.19 5.48 7.89
CA SER A 132 3.50 6.78 7.29
C SER A 132 4.35 6.58 6.02
N ASN A 133 4.30 7.56 5.11
CA ASN A 133 5.20 7.58 3.95
C ASN A 133 6.67 7.53 4.35
N GLY A 134 7.04 8.11 5.50
CA GLY A 134 8.38 8.08 6.08
C GLY A 134 8.78 6.70 6.58
N GLU A 135 7.89 6.03 7.32
CA GLU A 135 8.10 4.66 7.80
C GLU A 135 8.33 3.70 6.63
N ALA A 136 7.50 3.80 5.59
CA ALA A 136 7.67 3.02 4.37
C ALA A 136 9.00 3.35 3.67
N ALA A 137 9.37 4.63 3.58
CA ALA A 137 10.62 5.07 2.97
C ALA A 137 11.86 4.55 3.71
N GLN A 138 11.81 4.52 5.03
CA GLN A 138 12.87 3.99 5.87
C GLN A 138 13.01 2.48 5.67
N ASN A 139 11.92 1.74 5.84
CA ASN A 139 11.96 0.27 5.80
C ASN A 139 12.35 -0.25 4.41
N LEU A 140 11.89 0.39 3.33
CA LEU A 140 12.18 -0.02 1.95
C LEU A 140 13.37 0.73 1.31
N LEU A 141 14.08 1.55 2.09
CA LEU A 141 15.19 2.39 1.62
C LEU A 141 14.83 3.21 0.36
N LEU A 142 13.64 3.81 0.36
CA LEU A 142 13.15 4.71 -0.70
C LEU A 142 13.73 6.11 -0.49
N GLY A 143 14.99 6.23 -0.88
CA GLY A 143 15.84 7.40 -0.67
C GLY A 143 17.02 7.10 0.25
N TYR A 144 17.77 8.14 0.58
CA TYR A 144 19.10 8.02 1.17
C TYR A 144 19.29 8.93 2.37
N ASN A 145 19.84 8.38 3.46
CA ASN A 145 20.13 9.11 4.71
C ASN A 145 18.95 9.99 5.17
N LYS A 146 19.10 11.32 5.19
CA LYS A 146 18.03 12.27 5.60
C LYS A 146 17.01 12.55 4.49
N PHE A 147 17.27 12.09 3.27
CA PHE A 147 16.35 12.17 2.13
C PHE A 147 15.54 10.88 2.02
N LYS A 148 14.55 10.66 2.89
CA LYS A 148 13.61 9.53 2.77
C LYS A 148 12.28 10.05 2.23
N SER A 149 12.07 9.85 0.93
CA SER A 149 10.98 10.47 0.17
C SER A 149 9.76 9.55 -0.04
N GLY A 150 9.94 8.24 0.12
CA GLY A 150 8.83 7.28 0.16
C GLY A 150 8.13 7.06 -1.17
N PHE A 151 6.84 6.73 -1.11
CA PHE A 151 6.02 6.45 -2.29
C PHE A 151 5.41 7.70 -2.91
N LEU A 152 5.26 8.78 -2.15
CA LEU A 152 4.60 10.01 -2.59
C LEU A 152 5.39 11.24 -2.14
N ILE A 153 5.68 12.13 -3.09
CA ILE A 153 6.32 13.44 -2.85
C ILE A 153 5.35 14.60 -3.15
N PRO A 154 5.57 15.79 -2.55
CA PRO A 154 4.91 17.02 -2.97
C PRO A 154 5.15 17.35 -4.46
N THR A 155 4.22 18.09 -5.05
CA THR A 155 4.21 18.45 -6.48
C THR A 155 4.19 19.96 -6.73
N ASP A 156 4.15 20.77 -5.68
CA ASP A 156 4.08 22.24 -5.74
C ASP A 156 5.45 22.89 -6.00
N ASP A 157 6.50 22.43 -5.33
CA ASP A 157 7.88 22.90 -5.56
C ASP A 157 8.92 21.76 -5.40
N PHE A 158 9.74 21.57 -6.43
CA PHE A 158 10.84 20.58 -6.43
C PHE A 158 12.19 21.19 -6.04
N THR A 159 12.27 22.51 -5.83
CA THR A 159 13.47 23.22 -5.41
C THR A 159 13.96 22.69 -4.06
N GLU A 160 13.11 22.76 -3.03
CA GLU A 160 13.44 22.29 -1.68
C GLU A 160 13.80 20.80 -1.67
N LEU A 161 13.11 20.01 -2.48
CA LEU A 161 13.39 18.58 -2.64
C LEU A 161 14.79 18.35 -3.24
N THR A 162 15.14 19.10 -4.28
CA THR A 162 16.44 19.04 -4.94
C THR A 162 17.57 19.49 -4.02
N GLU A 163 17.35 20.57 -3.26
CA GLU A 163 18.31 21.06 -2.27
C GLU A 163 18.53 20.05 -1.14
N SER A 164 17.46 19.45 -0.63
CA SER A 164 17.52 18.40 0.40
C SER A 164 18.26 17.16 -0.07
N ALA A 165 18.09 16.77 -1.34
CA ALA A 165 18.84 15.68 -1.94
C ALA A 165 20.33 16.03 -2.04
N LYS A 166 20.68 17.20 -2.59
CA LYS A 166 22.07 17.65 -2.73
C LYS A 166 22.78 17.82 -1.37
N ALA A 167 22.05 18.16 -0.32
CA ALA A 167 22.59 18.23 1.03
C ALA A 167 23.11 16.88 1.57
N GLN A 168 22.83 15.75 0.91
CA GLN A 168 23.40 14.44 1.27
C GLN A 168 24.84 14.25 0.77
N ASP A 169 25.40 15.20 0.02
CA ASP A 169 26.78 15.15 -0.48
C ASP A 169 27.84 15.58 0.56
N GLU A 170 27.43 16.47 1.47
CA GLU A 170 28.31 17.13 2.44
C GLU A 170 28.33 16.57 3.89
N PRO A 171 27.45 15.65 4.36
CA PRO A 171 27.46 15.25 5.76
C PRO A 171 28.73 14.45 6.10
N PRO A 172 29.31 14.63 7.30
CA PRO A 172 30.57 13.96 7.67
C PRO A 172 30.45 12.43 7.79
N PHE A 173 29.22 11.92 7.93
CA PHE A 173 28.91 10.49 7.99
C PHE A 173 27.79 10.20 6.99
N MET A 174 27.88 9.07 6.27
CA MET A 174 26.91 8.67 5.24
C MET A 174 26.75 9.71 4.12
N ASN A 175 27.81 10.39 3.67
CA ASN A 175 27.71 11.21 2.45
C ASN A 175 27.59 10.34 1.19
N ALA A 176 26.90 10.90 0.19
CA ALA A 176 26.72 10.27 -1.11
C ALA A 176 27.00 11.26 -2.23
N THR A 177 27.58 10.78 -3.34
CA THR A 177 27.51 11.50 -4.60
C THR A 177 26.03 11.56 -5.03
N VAL A 178 25.52 12.76 -5.27
CA VAL A 178 24.10 12.96 -5.60
C VAL A 178 23.96 13.48 -7.03
N THR A 179 23.22 12.75 -7.86
CA THR A 179 22.81 13.22 -9.19
C THR A 179 21.31 13.44 -9.21
N VAL A 180 20.88 14.63 -9.61
CA VAL A 180 19.46 14.96 -9.80
C VAL A 180 19.22 15.17 -11.29
N THR A 181 18.33 14.38 -11.87
CA THR A 181 17.94 14.50 -13.28
C THR A 181 16.46 14.88 -13.35
N GLU A 182 16.17 15.98 -14.03
CA GLU A 182 14.80 16.50 -14.14
C GLU A 182 14.40 16.65 -15.62
N THR A 183 13.18 16.23 -15.92
CA THR A 183 12.52 16.41 -17.21
C THR A 183 11.17 17.10 -17.02
N SER A 184 10.40 17.30 -18.09
CA SER A 184 9.06 17.89 -17.97
C SER A 184 8.13 17.07 -17.06
N ASN A 185 8.24 15.74 -17.09
CA ASN A 185 7.29 14.83 -16.44
C ASN A 185 7.89 14.03 -15.29
N ARG A 186 9.22 13.97 -15.16
CA ARG A 186 9.91 13.10 -14.20
C ARG A 186 11.02 13.84 -13.48
N ILE A 187 11.24 13.46 -12.23
CA ILE A 187 12.41 13.83 -11.44
C ILE A 187 13.04 12.56 -10.86
N THR A 188 14.35 12.44 -11.00
CA THR A 188 15.13 11.28 -10.55
C THR A 188 16.23 11.76 -9.62
N PHE A 189 16.38 11.04 -8.51
CA PHE A 189 17.46 11.23 -7.54
C PHE A 189 18.28 9.95 -7.49
N ASP A 190 19.57 10.06 -7.76
CA ASP A 190 20.54 8.96 -7.70
C ASP A 190 21.58 9.28 -6.63
N PHE A 191 21.70 8.38 -5.66
CA PHE A 191 22.58 8.49 -4.50
C PHE A 191 23.57 7.34 -4.52
N GLU A 192 24.87 7.66 -4.50
CA GLU A 192 25.94 6.69 -4.34
C GLU A 192 26.79 7.03 -3.12
N GLN A 193 26.67 6.24 -2.06
CA GLN A 193 27.41 6.45 -0.82
C GLN A 193 28.94 6.40 -1.06
N LYS A 194 29.66 7.44 -0.62
CA LYS A 194 31.11 7.60 -0.88
C LYS A 194 32.01 6.69 -0.02
N GLY A 195 31.47 6.03 1.00
CA GLY A 195 32.17 5.07 1.85
C GLY A 195 31.28 4.51 2.96
N GLY A 196 31.66 3.41 3.60
CA GLY A 196 30.84 2.74 4.62
C GLY A 196 30.03 1.58 4.04
N PHE A 197 28.70 1.61 4.20
CA PHE A 197 27.80 0.53 3.75
C PHE A 197 27.68 0.41 2.22
N MET A 198 28.21 1.37 1.47
CA MET A 198 28.16 1.44 0.00
C MET A 198 26.72 1.36 -0.54
N GLN A 199 25.77 2.00 0.15
CA GLN A 199 24.39 2.06 -0.34
C GLN A 199 24.34 2.82 -1.67
N LYS A 200 23.59 2.26 -2.62
CA LYS A 200 23.19 2.92 -3.87
C LYS A 200 21.69 2.98 -3.92
N THR A 201 21.13 4.12 -4.29
CA THR A 201 19.68 4.29 -4.37
C THR A 201 19.33 5.24 -5.48
N LEU A 202 18.54 4.76 -6.43
CA LEU A 202 17.92 5.56 -7.47
C LEU A 202 16.41 5.54 -7.25
N VAL A 203 15.80 6.71 -7.07
CA VAL A 203 14.34 6.87 -7.01
C VAL A 203 13.87 7.83 -8.09
N THR A 204 12.79 7.49 -8.79
CA THR A 204 12.21 8.33 -9.84
C THR A 204 10.73 8.56 -9.60
N TYR A 205 10.30 9.81 -9.70
CA TYR A 205 8.92 10.23 -9.46
C TYR A 205 8.28 10.82 -10.72
N ASP A 206 6.97 10.63 -10.86
CA ASP A 206 6.15 11.38 -11.79
C ASP A 206 5.86 12.76 -11.19
N LYS A 207 6.27 13.83 -11.87
CA LYS A 207 6.14 15.20 -11.34
C LYS A 207 4.70 15.68 -11.23
N LYS A 208 3.77 15.10 -12.01
CA LYS A 208 2.37 15.54 -12.01
C LYS A 208 1.64 15.00 -10.79
N SER A 209 1.83 13.73 -10.46
CA SER A 209 1.15 13.05 -9.35
C SER A 209 1.97 12.99 -8.07
N GLY A 210 3.30 13.12 -8.17
CA GLY A 210 4.23 12.92 -7.06
C GLY A 210 4.49 11.45 -6.74
N LEU A 211 3.92 10.51 -7.50
CA LEU A 211 4.07 9.08 -7.22
C LEU A 211 5.45 8.58 -7.60
N LEU A 212 6.03 7.73 -6.76
CA LEU A 212 7.22 6.94 -7.07
C LEU A 212 6.89 6.05 -8.27
N THR A 213 7.64 6.18 -9.36
CA THR A 213 7.46 5.37 -10.57
C THR A 213 8.45 4.24 -10.67
N TYR A 214 9.65 4.42 -10.11
CA TYR A 214 10.71 3.42 -10.16
C TYR A 214 11.66 3.62 -8.97
N THR A 215 12.13 2.52 -8.39
CA THR A 215 13.29 2.52 -7.49
C THR A 215 14.24 1.37 -7.79
N ASN A 216 15.52 1.61 -7.53
CA ASN A 216 16.58 0.62 -7.50
C ASN A 216 17.50 0.95 -6.34
N THR A 217 17.48 0.14 -5.29
CA THR A 217 18.26 0.37 -4.09
C THR A 217 19.01 -0.88 -3.68
N THR A 218 20.25 -0.71 -3.23
CA THR A 218 21.13 -1.80 -2.79
C THR A 218 21.93 -1.35 -1.58
N VAL A 219 22.00 -2.16 -0.53
CA VAL A 219 22.92 -1.97 0.60
C VAL A 219 23.26 -3.32 1.22
N GLY A 220 24.56 -3.64 1.32
CA GLY A 220 24.98 -4.97 1.76
C GLY A 220 24.32 -6.07 0.92
N ALA A 221 23.60 -6.99 1.58
CA ALA A 221 22.84 -8.06 0.93
C ALA A 221 21.39 -7.67 0.55
N TYR A 222 20.92 -6.50 0.99
CA TYR A 222 19.59 -6.02 0.63
C TYR A 222 19.60 -5.42 -0.77
N ASN A 223 18.63 -5.81 -1.59
CA ASN A 223 18.27 -5.06 -2.78
C ASN A 223 16.75 -4.99 -3.00
N LEU A 224 16.33 -3.91 -3.64
CA LEU A 224 14.96 -3.74 -4.11
C LEU A 224 14.98 -3.03 -5.45
N ILE A 225 14.36 -3.65 -6.46
CA ILE A 225 14.06 -3.02 -7.74
C ILE A 225 12.56 -3.20 -7.99
N MET A 226 11.85 -2.08 -8.16
CA MET A 226 10.42 -2.11 -8.44
C MET A 226 9.96 -0.94 -9.28
N GLU A 227 8.88 -1.15 -10.04
CA GLU A 227 8.29 -0.19 -10.97
C GLU A 227 6.77 -0.13 -10.84
N LEU A 228 6.21 1.07 -10.80
CA LEU A 228 4.77 1.32 -10.75
C LEU A 228 4.11 0.95 -12.09
N THR A 229 3.10 0.09 -12.05
CA THR A 229 2.48 -0.46 -13.28
C THR A 229 1.11 0.12 -13.62
N ASN A 230 0.45 0.76 -12.66
CA ASN A 230 -0.90 1.30 -12.82
C ASN A 230 -0.98 2.80 -12.48
N GLY A 231 0.12 3.53 -12.65
CA GLY A 231 0.20 4.98 -12.43
C GLY A 231 -0.58 5.82 -13.47
N PRO A 232 -0.56 7.16 -13.34
CA PRO A 232 -1.14 8.06 -14.34
C PRO A 232 -0.54 7.79 -15.73
N GLY A 233 -1.39 7.47 -16.72
CA GLY A 233 -0.96 7.12 -18.08
C GLY A 233 -0.79 5.62 -18.35
N ALA A 234 -0.95 4.75 -17.35
CA ALA A 234 -0.97 3.31 -17.57
C ALA A 234 -2.33 2.86 -18.15
N THR A 235 -2.29 2.12 -19.26
CA THR A 235 -3.45 1.36 -19.75
C THR A 235 -3.66 0.16 -18.85
N ILE A 236 -4.61 0.25 -17.92
CA ILE A 236 -5.02 -0.90 -17.11
C ILE A 236 -5.76 -1.88 -18.04
N PRO A 237 -5.30 -3.12 -18.24
CA PRO A 237 -6.15 -4.13 -18.85
C PRO A 237 -7.37 -4.31 -17.94
N ALA A 238 -8.56 -4.08 -18.49
CA ALA A 238 -9.81 -4.25 -17.76
C ALA A 238 -9.91 -5.68 -17.25
N PHE A 239 -9.57 -5.91 -15.98
CA PHE A 239 -9.89 -7.16 -15.31
C PHE A 239 -11.39 -7.17 -15.02
N PRO A 240 -12.10 -8.26 -15.32
CA PRO A 240 -13.52 -8.39 -15.05
C PRO A 240 -13.74 -8.55 -13.53
N PHE A 241 -13.75 -7.44 -12.80
CA PHE A 241 -14.42 -7.35 -11.50
C PHE A 241 -15.92 -7.50 -11.78
N LEU A 242 -16.42 -8.74 -11.87
CA LEU A 242 -17.84 -9.15 -11.75
C LEU A 242 -17.94 -10.64 -12.09
N PRO A 243 -17.70 -11.54 -11.11
CA PRO A 243 -18.78 -12.48 -10.79
C PRO A 243 -18.93 -12.85 -9.30
N PHE A 244 -18.06 -12.38 -8.39
CA PHE A 244 -18.10 -12.87 -7.00
C PHE A 244 -19.30 -12.35 -6.18
N ALA A 245 -19.78 -11.14 -6.45
CA ALA A 245 -20.97 -10.60 -5.77
C ALA A 245 -22.29 -11.21 -6.32
N SER A 246 -22.32 -11.62 -7.59
CA SER A 246 -23.50 -12.24 -8.21
C SER A 246 -23.66 -13.70 -7.81
N THR A 247 -22.58 -14.45 -7.61
CA THR A 247 -22.67 -15.85 -7.16
C THR A 247 -23.17 -15.98 -5.73
N LEU A 248 -22.71 -15.10 -4.81
CA LEU A 248 -23.16 -15.13 -3.41
C LEU A 248 -24.66 -14.79 -3.29
N SER A 249 -25.14 -13.80 -4.04
CA SER A 249 -26.55 -13.40 -4.05
C SER A 249 -27.46 -14.47 -4.68
N ILE A 250 -27.01 -15.15 -5.74
CA ILE A 250 -27.75 -16.27 -6.35
C ILE A 250 -27.89 -17.45 -5.38
N VAL A 251 -26.83 -17.81 -4.64
CA VAL A 251 -26.88 -18.91 -3.66
C VAL A 251 -27.82 -18.57 -2.50
N CYS A 252 -27.82 -17.34 -2.01
CA CYS A 252 -28.77 -16.90 -0.97
C CYS A 252 -30.22 -16.95 -1.45
N ILE A 253 -30.50 -16.48 -2.67
CA ILE A 253 -31.85 -16.50 -3.25
C ILE A 253 -32.32 -17.95 -3.48
N ALA A 254 -31.47 -18.82 -4.03
CA ALA A 254 -31.79 -20.22 -4.26
C ALA A 254 -32.10 -20.95 -2.94
N THR A 255 -31.34 -20.66 -1.89
CA THR A 255 -31.55 -21.24 -0.56
C THR A 255 -32.88 -20.77 0.05
N LEU A 256 -33.21 -19.48 -0.07
CA LEU A 256 -34.51 -18.93 0.36
C LEU A 256 -35.69 -19.59 -0.38
N ILE A 257 -35.59 -19.72 -1.71
CA ILE A 257 -36.63 -20.36 -2.53
C ILE A 257 -36.81 -21.83 -2.12
N TYR A 258 -35.72 -22.57 -1.92
CA TYR A 258 -35.78 -23.98 -1.49
C TYR A 258 -36.50 -24.12 -0.13
N VAL A 259 -36.17 -23.27 0.84
CA VAL A 259 -36.84 -23.26 2.16
C VAL A 259 -38.34 -23.01 1.99
N PHE A 260 -38.74 -22.02 1.20
CA PHE A 260 -40.16 -21.72 0.95
C PHE A 260 -40.92 -22.87 0.27
N ILE A 261 -40.31 -23.53 -0.71
CA ILE A 261 -40.93 -24.67 -1.41
C ILE A 261 -41.08 -25.87 -0.47
N SER A 262 -40.07 -26.15 0.36
CA SER A 262 -40.10 -27.27 1.31
C SER A 262 -41.17 -27.08 2.40
N GLU A 263 -41.33 -25.86 2.91
CA GLU A 263 -42.41 -25.46 3.82
C GLU A 263 -43.79 -25.64 3.16
N LYS A 264 -43.98 -25.14 1.93
CA LYS A 264 -45.26 -25.26 1.21
C LYS A 264 -45.65 -26.72 0.97
N LYS A 265 -44.71 -27.58 0.56
CA LYS A 265 -44.98 -29.04 0.38
C LYS A 265 -45.40 -29.70 1.68
N ARG A 266 -44.73 -29.37 2.79
CA ARG A 266 -45.06 -29.88 4.14
C ARG A 266 -46.42 -29.41 4.65
N LEU A 267 -46.88 -28.24 4.20
CA LEU A 267 -48.20 -27.70 4.52
C LEU A 267 -49.33 -28.38 3.71
N ILE A 268 -49.05 -28.80 2.47
CA ILE A 268 -50.03 -29.48 1.59
C ILE A 268 -50.13 -30.98 1.92
N SER A 269 -49.07 -31.60 2.43
CA SER A 269 -49.05 -33.02 2.81
C SER A 269 -49.62 -33.31 4.22
N LYS A 270 -50.28 -32.33 4.84
CA LYS A 270 -50.94 -32.43 6.15
C LYS A 270 -52.40 -32.04 6.00
#